data_AF-A0A2T0K2E4-F1
#
_entry.id   AF-A0A2T0K2E4-F1
#
_cell.length_a   1.000
_cell.length_b   1.000
_cell.length_c   1.000
_cell.angle_alpha   90.00
_cell.angle_beta   90.00
_cell.angle_gamma   90.00
#
_symmetry.space_group_name_H-M   'P 1'
#
loop_
_entity.id
_entity.type
_entity.pdbx_description
1 polymer ?
#
loop_
_entity_poly.entity_id
_entity_poly.type
_entity_poly.pdbx_seq_one_letter_code
_entity_poly.pdbx_strand_id
1 'polypeptide(L)' 'MLVLLIVLGMVLLVACAALWPDREEPAAPLDIAASLEGALASQLLAGEINPGQYQRALARLAARDNERHPLSAPPRE' A
#
# COMPACT_ATOMS: atom_id res chain seq x y z
N MET A 1 -1.40 44.30 -8.12
CA MET A 1 -1.63 43.06 -8.91
C MET A 1 -0.57 42.00 -8.63
N LEU A 2 0.73 42.28 -8.84
CA LEU A 2 1.84 41.33 -8.57
C LEU A 2 1.88 40.81 -7.13
N VAL A 3 1.81 41.69 -6.13
CA VAL A 3 1.84 41.31 -4.70
C VAL A 3 0.66 40.41 -4.33
N LEU A 4 -0.53 40.68 -4.89
CA LEU A 4 -1.73 39.87 -4.66
C LEU A 4 -1.56 38.44 -5.20
N LEU A 5 -0.93 38.29 -6.38
CA LEU A 5 -0.68 36.98 -6.97
C LEU A 5 0.33 36.16 -6.15
N ILE A 6 1.36 36.82 -5.60
CA ILE A 6 2.35 36.16 -4.73
C ILE A 6 1.70 35.67 -3.45
N VAL A 7 0.89 36.51 -2.80
CA VAL A 7 0.18 36.14 -1.56
C VAL A 7 -0.83 35.01 -1.83
N LEU A 8 -1.60 35.10 -2.92
CA LEU A 8 -2.55 34.05 -3.30
C LEU A 8 -1.83 32.72 -3.59
N GLY A 9 -0.70 32.77 -4.30
CA GLY A 9 0.12 31.60 -4.58
C GLY A 9 0.68 30.95 -3.31
N MET A 10 1.16 31.76 -2.36
CA MET A 10 1.61 31.26 -1.06
C MET A 10 0.49 30.61 -0.25
N VAL A 11 -0.69 31.21 -0.23
CA VAL A 11 -1.86 30.65 0.47
C VAL A 11 -2.28 29.32 -0.17
N LEU A 12 -2.32 29.24 -1.50
CA LEU A 12 -2.59 28.00 -2.23
C LEU A 12 -1.54 26.92 -1.95
N LEU A 13 -0.25 27.29 -1.92
CA LEU A 13 0.83 26.35 -1.66
C LEU A 13 0.75 25.78 -0.24
N VAL A 14 0.47 26.63 0.76
CA VAL A 14 0.23 26.21 2.14
C VAL A 14 -1.03 25.36 2.26
N ALA A 15 -2.12 25.73 1.59
CA ALA A 15 -3.36 24.95 1.59
C ALA A 15 -3.16 23.59 0.94
N CYS A 16 -2.45 23.51 -0.19
CA CYS A 16 -2.10 22.25 -0.84
C CYS A 16 -1.21 21.38 0.04
N ALA A 17 -0.28 21.97 0.79
CA ALA A 17 0.57 21.24 1.74
C ALA A 17 -0.20 20.77 2.99
N ALA A 18 -1.13 21.58 3.50
CA ALA A 18 -1.92 21.27 4.70
C ALA A 18 -3.08 20.30 4.42
N LEU A 19 -3.65 20.33 3.21
CA LEU A 19 -4.63 19.35 2.73
C LEU A 19 -3.96 18.15 2.04
N TRP A 20 -2.63 18.16 1.89
CA TRP A 20 -1.93 16.95 1.49
C TRP A 20 -2.19 15.94 2.59
N PRO A 21 -2.80 14.78 2.29
CA PRO A 21 -2.97 13.75 3.29
C PRO A 21 -1.59 13.47 3.83
N ASP A 22 -1.43 13.67 5.14
CA ASP A 22 -0.24 13.28 5.86
C ASP A 22 0.01 11.85 5.41
N ARG A 23 1.05 11.64 4.62
CA ARG A 23 1.52 10.28 4.37
C ARG A 23 1.97 9.89 5.74
N GLU A 24 1.12 9.16 6.48
CA GLU A 24 1.44 8.64 7.80
C GLU A 24 2.91 8.26 7.76
N GLU A 25 3.72 8.91 8.59
CA GLU A 25 5.09 8.46 8.82
C GLU A 25 5.01 6.94 8.96
N PRO A 26 5.83 6.17 8.23
CA PRO A 26 5.71 4.72 8.27
C PRO A 26 5.85 4.31 9.73
N ALA A 27 4.74 3.85 10.31
CA ALA A 27 4.58 3.55 11.72
C ALA A 27 5.55 2.43 12.09
N ALA A 28 6.78 2.81 12.47
CA ALA A 28 7.94 1.93 12.54
C ALA A 28 8.21 1.16 11.22
N PRO A 29 9.41 0.62 11.00
CA PRO A 29 9.53 -0.52 10.13
C PRO A 29 8.84 -1.69 10.83
N LEU A 30 7.51 -1.73 10.81
CA LEU A 30 6.84 -3.02 10.75
C LEU A 30 7.45 -3.66 9.52
N ASP A 31 8.13 -4.76 9.74
CA ASP A 31 8.77 -5.58 8.74
C ASP A 31 7.66 -6.17 7.86
N ILE A 32 6.98 -5.33 7.09
CA ILE A 32 5.94 -5.68 6.12
C ILE A 32 6.62 -6.50 5.00
N ALA A 33 7.95 -6.44 4.88
CA ALA A 33 8.75 -7.36 4.10
C ALA A 33 9.08 -8.70 4.82
N ALA A 34 8.74 -8.88 6.10
CA ALA A 34 8.95 -10.15 6.81
C ALA A 34 8.16 -11.30 6.19
N SER A 35 7.07 -10.97 5.50
CA SER A 35 6.26 -11.93 4.75
C SER A 35 6.20 -11.54 3.27
N LEU A 36 6.13 -12.57 2.42
CA LEU A 36 5.95 -12.40 0.98
C LEU A 36 4.61 -11.70 0.64
N GLU A 37 3.59 -11.86 1.48
CA GLU A 37 2.28 -11.21 1.33
C GLU A 37 2.36 -9.71 1.59
N GLY A 38 3.07 -9.31 2.65
CA GLY A 38 3.28 -7.90 2.97
C GLY A 38 4.16 -7.21 1.92
N ALA A 39 5.17 -7.89 1.37
CA ALA A 39 5.96 -7.37 0.25
C ALA A 39 5.12 -7.13 -1.01
N LEU A 40 4.12 -7.99 -1.29
CA LEU A 40 3.18 -7.76 -2.40
C LEU A 40 2.22 -6.60 -2.11
N ALA A 41 1.78 -6.45 -0.86
CA ALA A 41 0.91 -5.35 -0.47
C ALA A 41 1.65 -4.00 -0.54
N SER A 42 2.92 -3.93 -0.14
CA SER A 42 3.71 -2.70 -0.23
C SER A 42 3.93 -2.26 -1.68
N GLN A 43 4.21 -3.18 -2.60
CA GLN A 43 4.33 -2.88 -4.04
C GLN A 43 3.02 -2.36 -4.63
N LEU A 44 1.87 -2.90 -4.20
CA LEU A 44 0.56 -2.42 -4.65
C LEU A 44 0.29 -1.00 -4.15
N LEU A 45 0.57 -0.73 -2.87
CA LEU A 45 0.39 0.60 -2.26
C LEU A 45 1.35 1.64 -2.85
N ALA A 46 2.56 1.22 -3.22
CA ALA A 46 3.53 2.06 -3.93
C ALA A 46 3.16 2.30 -5.41
N GLY A 47 2.18 1.57 -5.96
CA GLY A 47 1.76 1.65 -7.35
C GLY A 47 2.75 0.99 -8.34
N GLU A 48 3.70 0.20 -7.84
CA GLU A 48 4.68 -0.54 -8.63
C GLU A 48 4.03 -1.71 -9.37
N ILE A 49 2.95 -2.25 -8.80
CA ILE A 49 2.10 -3.27 -9.41
C ILE A 49 0.64 -2.83 -9.39
N ASN A 50 -0.13 -3.33 -10.35
CA ASN A 50 -1.57 -3.12 -10.40
C ASN A 50 -2.34 -4.21 -9.61
N PRO A 51 -3.64 -4.01 -9.30
CA PRO A 51 -4.44 -4.97 -8.56
C PRO A 51 -4.49 -6.37 -9.19
N GLY A 52 -4.49 -6.48 -10.52
CA GLY A 52 -4.50 -7.77 -11.21
C GLY A 52 -3.15 -8.51 -11.16
N GLN A 53 -2.04 -7.79 -11.03
CA GLN A 53 -0.72 -8.38 -10.76
C GLN A 53 -0.65 -8.88 -9.32
N TYR A 54 -1.13 -8.09 -8.36
CA TYR A 54 -1.23 -8.48 -6.96
C TYR A 54 -2.03 -9.78 -6.78
N GLN A 55 -3.25 -9.84 -7.33
CA GLN A 55 -4.12 -11.03 -7.21
C GLN A 55 -3.46 -12.29 -7.80
N ARG A 56 -2.83 -12.19 -8.98
CA ARG A 56 -2.14 -13.33 -9.60
C ARG A 56 -0.94 -13.79 -8.80
N ALA A 57 -0.18 -12.86 -8.23
CA ALA A 57 0.98 -13.18 -7.41
C ALA A 57 0.54 -13.84 -6.08
N LEU A 58 -0.47 -13.28 -5.42
CA LEU A 58 -1.03 -13.83 -4.19
C LEU A 58 -1.61 -15.24 -4.40
N ALA A 59 -2.33 -15.47 -5.50
CA ALA A 59 -2.85 -16.80 -5.83
C ALA A 59 -1.75 -17.86 -6.03
N ARG A 60 -0.64 -17.48 -6.67
CA ARG A 60 0.53 -18.37 -6.82
C ARG A 60 1.19 -18.67 -5.48
N LEU A 61 1.26 -17.67 -4.60
CA LEU A 61 1.81 -17.85 -3.27
C LEU A 61 0.94 -18.82 -2.44
N ALA A 62 -0.38 -18.63 -2.45
CA ALA A 62 -1.33 -19.50 -1.77
C ALA A 62 -1.29 -20.95 -2.32
N ALA A 63 -1.18 -21.12 -3.65
CA ALA A 63 -1.04 -22.45 -4.25
C ALA A 63 0.21 -23.18 -3.75
N ARG A 64 1.34 -22.47 -3.69
CA ARG A 64 2.60 -23.01 -3.14
C ARG A 64 2.51 -23.31 -1.65
N ASP A 65 1.81 -22.47 -0.89
CA ASP A 65 1.64 -22.71 0.54
C ASP A 65 0.76 -23.94 0.78
N ASN A 66 -0.31 -24.12 0.01
CA ASN A 66 -1.16 -25.31 0.08
C ASN A 66 -0.41 -26.60 -0.28
N GLU A 67 0.58 -26.54 -1.19
CA GLU A 67 1.48 -27.66 -1.48
C GLU A 67 2.43 -27.97 -0.31
N ARG A 68 2.93 -26.96 0.40
CA ARG A 68 3.91 -27.10 1.49
C ARG A 68 3.28 -27.40 2.85
N HIS A 69 2.14 -26.80 3.11
CA HIS A 69 1.41 -26.80 4.38
C HIS A 69 -0.08 -27.07 4.11
N PRO A 70 -0.43 -28.29 3.69
CA PRO A 70 -1.82 -28.61 3.37
C PRO A 70 -2.70 -28.48 4.62
N LEU A 71 -3.70 -27.60 4.56
CA LEU A 71 -4.70 -27.48 5.61
C LEU A 71 -5.81 -28.52 5.38
N SER A 72 -6.11 -29.32 6.40
CA SER A 72 -7.33 -30.13 6.39
C SER A 72 -8.50 -29.27 6.86
N ALA A 73 -9.53 -29.15 6.02
CA ALA A 73 -10.77 -28.53 6.44
C ALA A 73 -11.44 -29.39 7.52
N PRO A 74 -12.03 -28.80 8.57
CA PRO A 74 -12.78 -29.55 9.57
C PRO A 74 -13.98 -30.26 8.92
N PRO A 75 -14.42 -31.41 9.47
CA PRO A 75 -15.63 -32.08 8.98
C PRO A 75 -16.83 -31.13 9.08
N ARG A 76 -17.66 -31.12 8.04
CA ARG A 76 -18.94 -30.40 8.07
C ARG A 76 -19.94 -31.28 8.82
N GLU A 77 -20.44 -30.80 9.96
CA GLU A 77 -21.59 -31.38 10.67
C GLU A 77 -22.90 -31.11 9.91
#